data_AF-A0A096M614-F1
#
_entry.id   AF-A0A096M614-F1
#
_cell.length_a   1.000
_cell.length_b   1.000
_cell.length_c   1.000
_cell.angle_alpha   90.00
_cell.angle_beta   90.00
_cell.angle_gamma   90.00
#
_symmetry.space_group_name_H-M   'P 1'
#
loop_
_entity.id
_entity.type
_entity.pdbx_description
1 polymer ?
#
loop_
_entity_poly.entity_id
_entity_poly.type
_entity_poly.pdbx_seq_one_letter_code
_entity_poly.pdbx_strand_id
1 'polypeptide(L)'
;MEFAARFREKTSGKSNENFVARGSPVPAVSQTTLWQQQPTVRDSGLLDQLTVDQIKYQESMFEVLTSESSYLRSLYVLTEHFMENRELTDTIIISDRKTLFSNILKVREVSERFLKDLEEHIFKEIVFPDICDILHYHAQHNFSTYIDYVRNQTYQEKTYSRLMKSNEQFAAVINRLQELPQCQRLPFISFLLLPFQRITRIKMLIENILKRTKEGTPEEQTASKALTSVSKIIDCCNRDVGKMRQMEELIEISKMLEFDKFRAIPIISETRFLEKKGELQEMSKSKTFVNMRAKFSPVYLFLFNDHLLITIKKGSDRYVVMDHTHRSLVQAQPLDECFGGATYENCFNLIMLENHQGRTMERLLKAPTKSDMQRWLAAFPSTTKEDVDEEVIYEDWADCPQVQCVEQYIAQQADELNLEPTEIVNVIRKTNEALGWYEGVRLSDGQKGWFPDTNVIEITNEHVRRRNVKERYRVSQATMMVKCGKA
;
A
#
# COMPACT_ATOMS: atom_id res chain seq x y z
N MET A 1 -1.35 -25.85 -36.12
CA MET A 1 -0.32 -26.76 -35.60
C MET A 1 1.10 -26.36 -36.03
N GLU A 2 1.33 -25.96 -37.29
CA GLU A 2 2.65 -25.53 -37.76
C GLU A 2 3.18 -24.24 -37.10
N PHE A 3 2.28 -23.31 -36.75
CA PHE A 3 2.58 -22.05 -36.07
C PHE A 3 3.17 -22.24 -34.66
N ALA A 4 2.52 -23.06 -33.83
CA ALA A 4 3.01 -23.41 -32.49
C ALA A 4 4.33 -24.21 -32.53
N ALA A 5 4.51 -25.04 -33.57
CA ALA A 5 5.73 -25.84 -33.76
C ALA A 5 6.94 -24.97 -34.15
N ARG A 6 6.79 -23.98 -35.04
CA ARG A 6 7.88 -23.08 -35.45
C ARG A 6 8.32 -22.11 -34.34
N PHE A 7 7.41 -21.72 -33.45
CA PHE A 7 7.76 -20.93 -32.27
C PHE A 7 8.49 -21.77 -31.21
N ARG A 8 8.03 -23.01 -30.96
CA ARG A 8 8.72 -23.97 -30.08
C ARG A 8 10.09 -24.42 -30.61
N GLU A 9 10.26 -24.61 -31.92
CA GLU A 9 11.56 -25.01 -32.49
C GLU A 9 12.62 -23.88 -32.43
N LYS A 10 12.21 -22.61 -32.35
CA LYS A 10 13.16 -21.51 -32.10
C LYS A 10 13.50 -21.32 -30.62
N THR A 11 12.69 -21.84 -29.70
CA THR A 11 12.99 -21.89 -28.26
C THR A 11 13.65 -23.21 -27.83
N SER A 12 13.56 -24.28 -28.63
CA SER A 12 14.29 -25.54 -28.42
C SER A 12 15.20 -25.88 -29.61
N GLY A 13 16.48 -25.49 -29.55
CA GLY A 13 17.50 -25.98 -30.49
C GLY A 13 17.74 -27.48 -30.32
N LYS A 14 17.66 -28.26 -31.41
CA LYS A 14 17.96 -29.70 -31.45
C LYS A 14 19.47 -29.95 -31.29
N SER A 15 19.86 -30.78 -30.32
CA SER A 15 21.22 -31.32 -30.16
C SER A 15 21.30 -32.76 -30.67
N ASN A 16 22.30 -33.04 -31.51
CA ASN A 16 22.76 -34.39 -31.82
C ASN A 16 23.75 -34.86 -30.73
N GLU A 17 23.75 -36.17 -30.49
CA GLU A 17 24.35 -36.89 -29.36
C GLU A 17 25.85 -36.65 -29.14
N ASN A 18 26.22 -36.34 -27.88
CA ASN A 18 27.24 -37.05 -27.09
C ASN A 18 27.27 -36.50 -25.65
N PHE A 19 27.09 -37.39 -24.67
CA PHE A 19 27.01 -37.11 -23.23
C PHE A 19 28.36 -36.62 -22.65
N VAL A 20 28.37 -35.54 -21.86
CA VAL A 20 28.94 -35.40 -20.49
C VAL A 20 28.78 -33.94 -19.99
N ALA A 21 28.38 -33.79 -18.71
CA ALA A 21 28.31 -32.61 -17.84
C ALA A 21 27.24 -31.52 -18.15
N ARG A 22 26.13 -31.55 -17.37
CA ARG A 22 25.03 -30.58 -17.39
C ARG A 22 25.44 -29.21 -16.82
N GLY A 23 25.72 -28.26 -17.71
CA GLY A 23 25.51 -26.83 -17.51
C GLY A 23 24.82 -26.30 -18.75
N SER A 24 23.55 -25.90 -18.67
CA SER A 24 22.82 -25.36 -19.82
C SER A 24 23.27 -23.93 -20.12
N PRO A 25 23.76 -23.60 -21.33
CA PRO A 25 24.00 -22.22 -21.74
C PRO A 25 22.68 -21.68 -22.32
N VAL A 26 21.94 -20.90 -21.52
CA VAL A 26 20.73 -20.23 -22.02
C VAL A 26 21.14 -19.01 -22.84
N PRO A 27 20.72 -18.87 -24.12
CA PRO A 27 21.07 -17.70 -24.93
C PRO A 27 20.46 -16.42 -24.34
N ALA A 28 21.25 -15.35 -24.34
CA ALA A 28 20.75 -14.00 -24.12
C ALA A 28 19.94 -13.57 -25.35
N VAL A 29 18.62 -13.50 -25.22
CA VAL A 29 17.75 -12.75 -26.14
C VAL A 29 17.14 -11.62 -25.34
N SER A 30 17.81 -10.48 -25.41
CA SER A 30 17.36 -9.20 -24.89
C SER A 30 16.82 -8.38 -26.07
N GLN A 31 15.51 -8.44 -26.28
CA GLN A 31 14.68 -7.39 -26.91
C GLN A 31 13.23 -7.86 -26.89
N THR A 32 12.35 -7.08 -26.25
CA THR A 32 10.90 -7.21 -26.39
C THR A 32 10.55 -6.97 -27.86
N THR A 33 10.42 -8.05 -28.62
CA THR A 33 10.00 -7.98 -30.02
C THR A 33 8.54 -7.59 -30.08
N LEU A 34 8.22 -6.50 -30.79
CA LEU A 34 6.83 -6.10 -31.02
C LEU A 34 6.09 -7.23 -31.75
N TRP A 35 4.78 -7.33 -31.56
CA TRP A 35 3.96 -8.34 -32.24
C TRP A 35 4.13 -8.28 -33.76
N GLN A 36 4.10 -7.07 -34.34
CA GLN A 36 4.31 -6.83 -35.77
C GLN A 36 5.71 -7.21 -36.28
N GLN A 37 6.70 -7.33 -35.38
CA GLN A 37 8.07 -7.73 -35.74
C GLN A 37 8.24 -9.25 -35.77
N GLN A 38 7.24 -10.02 -35.31
CA GLN A 38 7.29 -11.47 -35.37
C GLN A 38 7.41 -11.95 -36.83
N PRO A 39 8.34 -12.87 -37.14
CA PRO A 39 8.52 -13.36 -38.51
C PRO A 39 7.21 -13.86 -39.13
N THR A 40 6.41 -14.59 -38.37
CA THR A 40 5.12 -15.11 -38.82
C THR A 40 4.11 -14.02 -39.16
N VAL A 41 4.16 -12.86 -38.49
CA VAL A 41 3.29 -11.72 -38.80
C VAL A 41 3.81 -10.97 -40.01
N ARG A 42 5.13 -10.72 -40.08
CA ARG A 42 5.77 -10.04 -41.22
C ARG A 42 5.59 -10.82 -42.53
N ASP A 43 5.73 -12.13 -42.49
CA ASP A 43 5.65 -13.00 -43.67
C ASP A 43 4.21 -13.24 -44.14
N SER A 44 3.21 -12.85 -43.32
CA SER A 44 1.79 -13.08 -43.62
C SER A 44 1.14 -12.04 -44.55
N GLY A 45 1.76 -10.86 -44.71
CA GLY A 45 1.17 -9.73 -45.43
C GLY A 45 -0.04 -9.08 -44.73
N LEU A 46 -0.39 -9.50 -43.50
CA LEU A 46 -1.56 -8.99 -42.77
C LEU A 46 -1.39 -7.53 -42.29
N LEU A 47 -0.16 -7.05 -42.13
CA LEU A 47 0.10 -5.69 -41.63
C LEU A 47 -0.46 -4.61 -42.57
N ASP A 48 -0.54 -4.89 -43.87
CA ASP A 48 -1.10 -3.96 -44.86
C ASP A 48 -2.64 -3.89 -44.80
N GLN A 49 -3.28 -4.85 -44.15
CA GLN A 49 -4.74 -4.96 -44.03
C GLN A 49 -5.28 -4.42 -42.69
N LEU A 50 -4.42 -4.28 -41.69
CA LEU A 50 -4.81 -3.84 -40.35
C LEU A 50 -4.63 -2.33 -40.18
N THR A 51 -5.55 -1.72 -39.43
CA THR A 51 -5.38 -0.32 -39.04
C THR A 51 -4.29 -0.18 -37.97
N VAL A 52 -3.72 1.02 -37.86
CA VAL A 52 -2.73 1.35 -36.82
C VAL A 52 -3.26 1.05 -35.41
N ASP A 53 -4.55 1.30 -35.16
CA ASP A 53 -5.17 1.03 -33.85
C ASP A 53 -5.32 -0.47 -33.58
N GLN A 54 -5.64 -1.27 -34.61
CA GLN A 54 -5.68 -2.73 -34.48
C GLN A 54 -4.30 -3.32 -34.20
N ILE A 55 -3.26 -2.84 -34.88
CA ILE A 55 -1.88 -3.26 -34.63
C ILE A 55 -1.49 -2.94 -33.19
N LYS A 56 -1.74 -1.71 -32.73
CA LYS A 56 -1.43 -1.31 -31.35
C LYS A 56 -2.23 -2.10 -30.31
N TYR A 57 -3.47 -2.47 -30.61
CA TYR A 57 -4.28 -3.31 -29.74
C TYR A 57 -3.69 -4.73 -29.61
N GLN A 58 -3.29 -5.34 -30.73
CA GLN A 58 -2.57 -6.63 -30.74
C GLN A 58 -1.24 -6.53 -29.99
N GLU A 59 -0.48 -5.45 -30.17
CA GLU A 59 0.76 -5.21 -29.42
C GLU A 59 0.53 -5.13 -27.92
N SER A 60 -0.51 -4.43 -27.46
CA SER A 60 -0.85 -4.33 -26.03
C SER A 60 -1.17 -5.69 -25.41
N MET A 61 -1.88 -6.56 -26.12
CA MET A 61 -2.15 -7.91 -25.63
C MET A 61 -0.90 -8.82 -25.67
N PHE A 62 -0.08 -8.70 -26.73
CA PHE A 62 1.18 -9.43 -26.84
C PHE A 62 2.22 -9.00 -25.79
N GLU A 63 2.18 -7.74 -25.36
CA GLU A 63 2.98 -7.23 -24.23
C GLU A 63 2.66 -7.99 -22.93
N VAL A 64 1.41 -8.39 -22.70
CA VAL A 64 1.04 -9.20 -21.53
C VAL A 64 1.78 -10.53 -21.53
N LEU A 65 1.76 -11.26 -22.65
CA LEU A 65 2.44 -12.53 -22.82
C LEU A 65 3.95 -12.42 -22.66
N THR A 66 4.58 -11.52 -23.41
CA THR A 66 6.05 -11.36 -23.40
C THR A 66 6.57 -10.88 -22.05
N SER A 67 5.83 -10.00 -21.38
CA SER A 67 6.18 -9.56 -20.03
C SER A 67 5.95 -10.64 -18.98
N GLU A 68 4.95 -11.52 -19.13
CA GLU A 68 4.74 -12.68 -18.24
C GLU A 68 5.87 -13.70 -18.39
N SER A 69 6.28 -13.99 -19.62
CA SER A 69 7.44 -14.86 -19.88
C SER A 69 8.72 -14.33 -19.24
N SER A 70 8.97 -13.02 -19.37
CA SER A 70 10.12 -12.35 -18.75
C SER A 70 10.04 -12.37 -17.23
N TYR A 71 8.85 -12.15 -16.67
CA TYR A 71 8.60 -12.22 -15.23
C TYR A 71 8.86 -13.62 -14.68
N LEU A 72 8.35 -14.66 -15.35
CA LEU A 72 8.52 -16.04 -14.95
C LEU A 72 10.01 -16.45 -14.98
N ARG A 73 10.77 -15.99 -15.98
CA ARG A 73 12.24 -16.18 -16.01
C ARG A 73 12.91 -15.60 -14.76
N SER A 74 12.50 -14.42 -14.32
CA SER A 74 13.03 -13.81 -13.09
C SER A 74 12.59 -14.56 -11.82
N LEU A 75 11.38 -15.13 -11.79
CA LEU A 75 10.95 -16.02 -10.72
C LEU A 75 11.77 -17.31 -10.66
N TYR A 76 12.16 -17.87 -11.80
CA TYR A 76 13.08 -19.00 -11.85
C TYR A 76 14.45 -18.65 -11.28
N VAL A 77 14.97 -17.44 -11.53
CA VAL A 77 16.20 -16.99 -10.85
C VAL A 77 15.99 -16.96 -9.33
N LEU A 78 14.90 -16.38 -8.84
CA LEU A 78 14.64 -16.34 -7.39
C LEU A 78 14.55 -17.75 -6.78
N THR A 79 13.90 -18.68 -7.47
CA THR A 79 13.62 -20.03 -6.94
C THR A 79 14.79 -20.99 -7.13
N GLU A 80 15.32 -21.12 -8.34
CA GLU A 80 16.37 -22.09 -8.66
C GLU A 80 17.77 -21.59 -8.26
N HIS A 81 18.08 -20.31 -8.51
CA HIS A 81 19.43 -19.77 -8.27
C HIS A 81 19.65 -19.36 -6.82
N PHE A 82 18.62 -18.86 -6.13
CA PHE A 82 18.71 -18.46 -4.73
C PHE A 82 18.08 -19.48 -3.79
N MET A 83 16.76 -19.72 -3.87
CA MET A 83 16.06 -20.56 -2.90
C MET A 83 16.59 -22.01 -2.88
N GLU A 84 16.87 -22.62 -4.03
CA GLU A 84 17.37 -23.99 -4.13
C GLU A 84 18.90 -24.12 -3.99
N ASN A 85 19.61 -23.00 -3.81
CA ASN A 85 21.06 -23.03 -3.60
C ASN A 85 21.41 -23.70 -2.27
N ARG A 86 22.23 -24.76 -2.31
CA ARG A 86 22.61 -25.53 -1.11
C ARG A 86 23.40 -24.72 -0.11
N GLU A 87 24.42 -23.99 -0.57
CA GLU A 87 25.24 -23.15 0.31
C GLU A 87 24.38 -22.13 1.04
N LEU A 88 23.49 -21.43 0.33
CA LEU A 88 22.59 -20.46 0.95
C LEU A 88 21.66 -21.13 1.97
N THR A 89 21.13 -22.31 1.63
CA THR A 89 20.24 -23.09 2.50
C THR A 89 20.92 -23.47 3.81
N ASP A 90 22.19 -23.85 3.77
CA ASP A 90 22.96 -24.27 4.95
C ASP A 90 23.31 -23.08 5.87
N THR A 91 23.27 -21.84 5.36
CA THR A 91 23.55 -20.64 6.16
C THR A 91 22.38 -20.15 7.02
N ILE A 92 21.14 -20.60 6.78
CA ILE A 92 19.93 -20.04 7.43
C ILE A 92 19.06 -21.12 8.09
N ILE A 93 18.39 -20.73 9.17
CA ILE A 93 17.41 -21.60 9.85
C ILE A 93 16.10 -21.70 9.05
N ILE A 94 15.34 -22.77 9.31
CA ILE A 94 14.09 -23.09 8.58
C ILE A 94 13.06 -21.96 8.70
N SER A 95 12.93 -21.31 9.86
CA SER A 95 11.99 -20.19 10.05
C SER A 95 12.36 -18.99 9.18
N ASP A 96 13.65 -18.63 9.14
CA ASP A 96 14.15 -17.51 8.35
C ASP A 96 13.99 -17.78 6.86
N ARG A 97 14.28 -19.00 6.41
CA ARG A 97 14.03 -19.44 5.04
C ARG A 97 12.55 -19.32 4.67
N LYS A 98 11.65 -19.78 5.53
CA LYS A 98 10.20 -19.68 5.31
C LYS A 98 9.75 -18.23 5.24
N THR A 99 10.24 -17.36 6.12
CA THR A 99 9.92 -15.93 6.09
C THR A 99 10.47 -15.27 4.83
N LEU A 100 11.72 -15.53 4.45
CA LEU A 100 12.42 -14.88 3.35
C LEU A 100 11.81 -15.20 1.97
N PHE A 101 11.42 -16.46 1.74
CA PHE A 101 10.85 -16.88 0.45
C PHE A 101 9.32 -17.00 0.45
N SER A 102 8.67 -16.92 1.63
CA SER A 102 7.21 -16.97 1.78
C SER A 102 6.58 -18.11 0.93
N ASN A 103 5.50 -17.81 0.20
CA ASN A 103 4.83 -18.70 -0.74
C ASN A 103 5.28 -18.49 -2.20
N ILE A 104 6.53 -18.10 -2.47
CA ILE A 104 7.02 -17.79 -3.84
C ILE A 104 6.80 -18.93 -4.84
N LEU A 105 6.94 -20.18 -4.41
CA LEU A 105 6.72 -21.34 -5.27
C LEU A 105 5.27 -21.39 -5.80
N LYS A 106 4.30 -20.98 -4.97
CA LYS A 106 2.90 -20.91 -5.40
C LYS A 106 2.67 -19.77 -6.38
N VAL A 107 3.34 -18.63 -6.18
CA VAL A 107 3.32 -17.50 -7.13
C VAL A 107 3.88 -17.95 -8.49
N ARG A 108 4.99 -18.69 -8.48
CA ARG A 108 5.59 -19.27 -9.70
C ARG A 108 4.62 -20.22 -10.42
N GLU A 109 4.01 -21.16 -9.70
CA GLU A 109 3.01 -22.09 -10.29
C GLU A 109 1.83 -21.34 -10.94
N VAL A 110 1.34 -20.29 -10.28
CA VAL A 110 0.26 -19.45 -10.82
C VAL A 110 0.69 -18.72 -12.09
N SER A 111 1.90 -18.15 -12.11
CA SER A 111 2.49 -17.49 -13.28
C SER A 111 2.71 -18.47 -14.44
N GLU A 112 3.21 -19.68 -14.17
CA GLU A 112 3.35 -20.76 -15.17
C GLU A 112 2.00 -21.11 -15.82
N ARG A 113 0.95 -21.28 -15.00
CA ARG A 113 -0.39 -21.60 -15.51
C ARG A 113 -0.97 -20.45 -16.33
N PHE A 114 -0.80 -19.21 -15.87
CA PHE A 114 -1.26 -18.04 -16.60
C PHE A 114 -0.55 -17.88 -17.95
N LEU A 115 0.77 -18.03 -17.98
CA LEU A 115 1.55 -17.98 -19.21
C LEU A 115 1.10 -19.06 -20.20
N LYS A 116 0.91 -20.30 -19.72
CA LYS A 116 0.45 -21.41 -20.55
C LYS A 116 -0.90 -21.11 -21.20
N ASP A 117 -1.87 -20.62 -20.45
CA ASP A 117 -3.20 -20.31 -20.98
C ASP A 117 -3.15 -19.16 -22.00
N LEU A 118 -2.29 -18.16 -21.79
CA LEU A 118 -2.04 -17.10 -22.77
C LEU A 118 -1.41 -17.65 -24.06
N GLU A 119 -0.38 -18.50 -23.97
CA GLU A 119 0.28 -19.11 -25.12
C GLU A 119 -0.70 -19.97 -25.93
N GLU A 120 -1.51 -20.79 -25.24
CA GLU A 120 -2.52 -21.64 -25.88
C GLU A 120 -3.59 -20.83 -26.61
N HIS A 121 -3.88 -19.60 -26.16
CA HIS A 121 -4.85 -18.72 -26.81
C HIS A 121 -4.23 -17.92 -27.97
N ILE A 122 -3.11 -17.24 -27.71
CA ILE A 122 -2.44 -16.33 -28.65
C ILE A 122 -1.89 -17.09 -29.85
N PHE A 123 -1.42 -18.34 -29.67
CA PHE A 123 -0.79 -19.10 -30.75
C PHE A 123 -1.76 -19.93 -31.62
N LYS A 124 -3.08 -19.72 -31.48
CA LYS A 124 -4.07 -20.34 -32.37
C LYS A 124 -4.12 -19.68 -33.75
N GLU A 125 -4.04 -18.35 -33.78
CA GLU A 125 -4.19 -17.52 -34.97
C GLU A 125 -3.13 -16.41 -34.98
N ILE A 126 -2.81 -15.86 -36.16
CA ILE A 126 -1.78 -14.80 -36.27
C ILE A 126 -2.29 -13.50 -35.63
N VAL A 127 -3.53 -13.13 -35.94
CA VAL A 127 -4.30 -12.09 -35.24
C VAL A 127 -5.20 -12.82 -34.27
N PHE A 128 -4.94 -12.67 -32.97
CA PHE A 128 -5.62 -13.46 -31.95
C PHE A 128 -6.75 -12.67 -31.27
N PRO A 129 -7.78 -13.34 -30.73
CA PRO A 129 -8.87 -12.69 -30.00
C PRO A 129 -8.43 -12.03 -28.68
N ASP A 130 -9.33 -11.27 -28.07
CA ASP A 130 -9.11 -10.62 -26.79
C ASP A 130 -8.72 -11.61 -25.67
N ILE A 131 -7.74 -11.22 -24.86
CA ILE A 131 -7.21 -12.05 -23.76
C ILE A 131 -7.77 -11.66 -22.38
N CYS A 132 -8.66 -10.66 -22.29
CA CYS A 132 -9.11 -10.16 -21.00
C CYS A 132 -9.98 -11.16 -20.23
N ASP A 133 -10.63 -12.13 -20.90
CA ASP A 133 -11.32 -13.22 -20.22
C ASP A 133 -10.35 -14.15 -19.47
N ILE A 134 -9.17 -14.41 -20.04
CA ILE A 134 -8.11 -15.19 -19.37
C ILE A 134 -7.60 -14.41 -18.16
N LEU A 135 -7.30 -13.12 -18.34
CA LEU A 135 -6.89 -12.23 -17.24
C LEU A 135 -7.94 -12.18 -16.13
N HIS A 136 -9.22 -12.08 -16.48
CA HIS A 136 -10.32 -12.06 -15.53
C HIS A 136 -10.41 -13.38 -14.75
N TYR A 137 -10.32 -14.51 -15.44
CA TYR A 137 -10.34 -15.84 -14.83
C TYR A 137 -9.20 -16.01 -13.82
N HIS A 138 -7.96 -15.71 -14.22
CA HIS A 138 -6.79 -15.82 -13.34
C HIS A 138 -6.84 -14.84 -12.17
N ALA A 139 -7.34 -13.62 -12.39
CA ALA A 139 -7.56 -12.64 -11.32
C ALA A 139 -8.54 -13.15 -10.27
N GLN A 140 -9.58 -13.89 -10.65
CA GLN A 140 -10.58 -14.40 -9.71
C GLN A 140 -10.12 -15.66 -8.96
N HIS A 141 -9.36 -16.54 -9.61
CA HIS A 141 -9.13 -17.90 -9.09
C HIS A 141 -7.69 -18.15 -8.64
N ASN A 142 -6.70 -17.41 -9.16
CA ASN A 142 -5.29 -17.77 -9.01
C ASN A 142 -4.46 -16.64 -8.38
N PHE A 143 -4.73 -15.38 -8.74
CA PHE A 143 -3.93 -14.23 -8.30
C PHE A 143 -4.14 -13.83 -6.82
N SER A 144 -5.05 -14.46 -6.09
CA SER A 144 -5.14 -14.29 -4.63
C SER A 144 -3.83 -14.68 -3.92
N THR A 145 -3.03 -15.58 -4.50
CA THR A 145 -1.70 -15.96 -4.01
C THR A 145 -0.75 -14.77 -3.84
N TYR A 146 -0.89 -13.73 -4.67
CA TYR A 146 -0.08 -12.51 -4.55
C TYR A 146 -0.36 -11.77 -3.23
N ILE A 147 -1.59 -11.84 -2.69
CA ILE A 147 -1.96 -11.20 -1.43
C ILE A 147 -1.14 -11.80 -0.29
N ASP A 148 -1.08 -13.13 -0.22
CA ASP A 148 -0.33 -13.86 0.80
C ASP A 148 1.17 -13.56 0.74
N TYR A 149 1.71 -13.42 -0.48
CA TYR A 149 3.13 -13.10 -0.66
C TYR A 149 3.43 -11.66 -0.21
N VAL A 150 2.66 -10.70 -0.73
CA VAL A 150 2.87 -9.27 -0.51
C VAL A 150 2.65 -8.89 0.95
N ARG A 151 1.69 -9.52 1.65
CA ARG A 151 1.48 -9.33 3.09
C ARG A 151 2.77 -9.57 3.90
N ASN A 152 3.61 -10.51 3.46
CA ASN A 152 4.83 -10.90 4.17
C ASN A 152 6.08 -10.10 3.73
N GLN A 153 5.96 -9.18 2.77
CA GLN A 153 7.09 -8.45 2.16
C GLN A 153 7.94 -7.71 3.21
N THR A 154 7.31 -6.99 4.14
CA THR A 154 8.01 -6.26 5.21
C THR A 154 8.84 -7.19 6.09
N TYR A 155 8.33 -8.40 6.38
CA TYR A 155 9.06 -9.39 7.17
C TYR A 155 10.22 -10.00 6.39
N GLN A 156 10.06 -10.21 5.08
CA GLN A 156 11.15 -10.64 4.19
C GLN A 156 12.30 -9.63 4.21
N GLU A 157 12.00 -8.33 4.05
CA GLU A 157 12.98 -7.25 4.06
C GLU A 157 13.71 -7.10 5.40
N LYS A 158 12.97 -7.17 6.52
CA LYS A 158 13.55 -7.16 7.86
C LYS A 158 14.44 -8.39 8.09
N THR A 159 14.00 -9.57 7.68
CA THR A 159 14.76 -10.82 7.80
C THR A 159 16.03 -10.79 6.97
N TYR A 160 15.93 -10.39 5.70
CA TYR A 160 17.07 -10.17 4.81
C TYR A 160 18.07 -9.18 5.43
N SER A 161 17.59 -8.01 5.85
CA SER A 161 18.43 -6.96 6.45
C SER A 161 19.13 -7.43 7.72
N ARG A 162 18.43 -8.19 8.58
CA ARG A 162 19.00 -8.79 9.79
C ARG A 162 20.06 -9.82 9.43
N LEU A 163 19.79 -10.74 8.50
CA LEU A 163 20.72 -11.78 8.09
C LEU A 163 21.99 -11.20 7.44
N MET A 164 21.86 -10.22 6.56
CA MET A 164 23.01 -9.53 5.95
C MET A 164 23.94 -8.88 6.98
N LYS A 165 23.40 -8.44 8.13
CA LYS A 165 24.19 -7.80 9.22
C LYS A 165 24.74 -8.80 10.23
N SER A 166 23.97 -9.83 10.56
CA SER A 166 24.27 -10.75 11.67
C SER A 166 24.90 -12.08 11.26
N ASN A 167 24.83 -12.44 9.98
CA ASN A 167 25.31 -13.71 9.46
C ASN A 167 26.26 -13.48 8.28
N GLU A 168 27.56 -13.48 8.56
CA GLU A 168 28.62 -13.23 7.57
C GLU A 168 28.62 -14.28 6.44
N GLN A 169 28.33 -15.55 6.75
CA GLN A 169 28.28 -16.61 5.75
C GLN A 169 27.14 -16.39 4.77
N PHE A 170 25.94 -16.08 5.28
CA PHE A 170 24.79 -15.73 4.43
C PHE A 170 25.11 -14.53 3.53
N ALA A 171 25.69 -13.47 4.11
CA ALA A 171 26.04 -12.26 3.36
C ALA A 171 27.07 -12.55 2.24
N ALA A 172 28.09 -13.35 2.53
CA ALA A 172 29.11 -13.76 1.55
C ALA A 172 28.48 -14.56 0.39
N VAL A 173 27.61 -15.53 0.69
CA VAL A 173 26.93 -16.33 -0.34
C VAL A 173 26.01 -15.46 -1.19
N ILE A 174 25.18 -14.59 -0.60
CA ILE A 174 24.31 -13.68 -1.36
C ILE A 174 25.12 -12.77 -2.27
N ASN A 175 26.18 -12.14 -1.76
CA ASN A 175 27.04 -11.24 -2.54
C ASN A 175 27.67 -11.95 -3.74
N ARG A 176 28.12 -13.20 -3.55
CA ARG A 176 28.65 -14.02 -4.64
C ARG A 176 27.56 -14.40 -5.65
N LEU A 177 26.37 -14.80 -5.18
CA LEU A 177 25.30 -15.25 -6.07
C LEU A 177 24.74 -14.13 -6.95
N GLN A 178 24.60 -12.91 -6.43
CA GLN A 178 24.06 -11.77 -7.17
C GLN A 178 25.03 -11.20 -8.23
N GLU A 179 26.32 -11.48 -8.13
CA GLU A 179 27.32 -11.13 -9.15
C GLU A 179 27.27 -12.05 -10.38
N LEU A 180 26.61 -13.21 -10.27
CA LEU A 180 26.54 -14.17 -11.36
C LEU A 180 25.65 -13.68 -12.52
N PRO A 181 25.96 -14.03 -13.78
CA PRO A 181 25.26 -13.51 -14.96
C PRO A 181 23.74 -13.72 -14.96
N GLN A 182 23.26 -14.78 -14.30
CA GLN A 182 21.84 -15.11 -14.14
C GLN A 182 21.05 -13.94 -13.53
N CYS A 183 21.68 -13.17 -12.62
CA CYS A 183 21.05 -12.05 -11.94
C CYS A 183 21.05 -10.77 -12.76
N GLN A 184 21.80 -10.69 -13.87
CA GLN A 184 21.89 -9.49 -14.73
C GLN A 184 22.20 -8.20 -13.94
N ARG A 185 23.04 -8.31 -12.91
CA ARG A 185 23.40 -7.22 -11.97
C ARG A 185 22.24 -6.69 -11.11
N LEU A 186 21.10 -7.38 -11.06
CA LEU A 186 20.05 -7.08 -10.11
C LEU A 186 20.40 -7.65 -8.73
N PRO A 187 20.26 -6.87 -7.65
CA PRO A 187 20.51 -7.37 -6.30
C PRO A 187 19.40 -8.33 -5.87
N PHE A 188 19.71 -9.22 -4.93
CA PHE A 188 18.76 -10.24 -4.45
C PHE A 188 17.42 -9.64 -3.99
N ILE A 189 17.44 -8.51 -3.29
CA ILE A 189 16.24 -7.84 -2.79
C ILE A 189 15.27 -7.42 -3.91
N SER A 190 15.78 -7.10 -5.10
CA SER A 190 14.93 -6.77 -6.26
C SER A 190 14.14 -7.97 -6.74
N PHE A 191 14.68 -9.19 -6.61
CA PHE A 191 13.95 -10.41 -6.94
C PHE A 191 12.80 -10.67 -5.95
N LEU A 192 12.99 -10.38 -4.66
CA LEU A 192 11.93 -10.53 -3.65
C LEU A 192 10.74 -9.59 -3.92
N LEU A 193 10.95 -8.43 -4.54
CA LEU A 193 9.91 -7.45 -4.87
C LEU A 193 9.08 -7.81 -6.12
N LEU A 194 9.52 -8.80 -6.90
CA LEU A 194 8.92 -9.14 -8.19
C LEU A 194 7.40 -9.40 -8.12
N PRO A 195 6.86 -10.17 -7.15
CA PRO A 195 5.41 -10.43 -7.09
C PRO A 195 4.57 -9.16 -6.85
N PHE A 196 5.04 -8.24 -6.00
CA PHE A 196 4.37 -6.96 -5.77
C PHE A 196 4.36 -6.10 -7.04
N GLN A 197 5.51 -6.00 -7.71
CA GLN A 197 5.64 -5.24 -8.96
C GLN A 197 4.82 -5.86 -10.10
N ARG A 198 4.66 -7.19 -10.12
CA ARG A 198 3.92 -7.87 -11.18
C ARG A 198 2.43 -7.58 -11.11
N ILE A 199 1.82 -7.71 -9.94
CA ILE A 199 0.36 -7.51 -9.82
C ILE A 199 -0.04 -6.06 -10.17
N THR A 200 0.77 -5.08 -9.80
CA THR A 200 0.57 -3.67 -10.18
C THR A 200 0.80 -3.45 -11.68
N ARG A 201 1.81 -4.10 -12.28
CA ARG A 201 2.05 -4.03 -13.72
C ARG A 201 0.94 -4.68 -14.54
N ILE A 202 0.34 -5.78 -14.08
CA ILE A 202 -0.81 -6.41 -14.75
C ILE A 202 -1.98 -5.42 -14.83
N LYS A 203 -2.26 -4.67 -13.75
CA LYS A 203 -3.28 -3.59 -13.77
C LYS A 203 -3.00 -2.58 -14.90
N MET A 204 -1.78 -2.07 -14.99
CA MET A 204 -1.39 -1.11 -16.02
C MET A 204 -1.50 -1.67 -17.44
N LEU A 205 -1.17 -2.95 -17.64
CA LEU A 205 -1.29 -3.62 -18.92
C LEU A 205 -2.76 -3.75 -19.35
N ILE A 206 -3.65 -4.10 -18.41
CA ILE A 206 -5.10 -4.15 -18.67
C ILE A 206 -5.64 -2.74 -18.98
N GLU A 207 -5.20 -1.72 -18.27
CA GLU A 207 -5.57 -0.32 -18.57
C GLU A 207 -5.12 0.10 -19.98
N ASN A 208 -3.94 -0.34 -20.42
CA ASN A 208 -3.45 -0.08 -21.79
C ASN A 208 -4.34 -0.76 -22.84
N ILE A 209 -4.78 -2.00 -22.59
CA ILE A 209 -5.73 -2.72 -23.45
C ILE A 209 -7.07 -1.98 -23.49
N LEU A 210 -7.64 -1.64 -22.32
CA LEU A 210 -8.93 -0.96 -22.19
C LEU A 210 -8.93 0.43 -22.86
N LYS A 211 -7.81 1.16 -22.82
CA LYS A 211 -7.67 2.45 -23.53
C LYS A 211 -7.79 2.32 -25.05
N ARG A 212 -7.60 1.11 -25.58
CA ARG A 212 -7.59 0.80 -27.02
C ARG A 212 -8.85 0.06 -27.47
N THR A 213 -9.73 -0.34 -26.56
CA THR A 213 -11.05 -0.89 -26.89
C THR A 213 -12.05 0.23 -27.20
N LYS A 214 -12.98 -0.02 -28.12
CA LYS A 214 -14.06 0.92 -28.45
C LYS A 214 -15.16 0.86 -27.39
N GLU A 215 -15.84 1.99 -27.18
CA GLU A 215 -16.93 2.06 -26.19
C GLU A 215 -18.14 1.19 -26.61
N GLY A 216 -18.73 0.51 -25.65
CA GLY A 216 -19.91 -0.34 -25.81
C GLY A 216 -19.63 -1.71 -26.42
N THR A 217 -18.36 -2.08 -26.64
CA THR A 217 -18.02 -3.40 -27.21
C THR A 217 -17.88 -4.48 -26.13
N PRO A 218 -18.02 -5.77 -26.50
CA PRO A 218 -17.75 -6.87 -25.57
C PRO A 218 -16.33 -6.82 -24.96
N GLU A 219 -15.33 -6.41 -25.75
CA GLU A 219 -13.93 -6.32 -25.32
C GLU A 219 -13.74 -5.25 -24.23
N GLU A 220 -14.46 -4.13 -24.30
CA GLU A 220 -14.45 -3.13 -23.22
C GLU A 220 -15.01 -3.73 -21.92
N GLN A 221 -16.09 -4.52 -22.03
CA GLN A 221 -16.72 -5.14 -20.86
C GLN A 221 -15.81 -6.20 -20.22
N THR A 222 -15.16 -7.06 -21.02
CA THR A 222 -14.21 -8.08 -20.52
C THR A 222 -12.98 -7.42 -19.91
N ALA A 223 -12.40 -6.42 -20.56
CA ALA A 223 -11.27 -5.66 -20.04
C ALA A 223 -11.61 -4.93 -18.73
N SER A 224 -12.78 -4.31 -18.63
CA SER A 224 -13.26 -3.65 -17.41
C SER A 224 -13.48 -4.64 -16.26
N LYS A 225 -14.03 -5.84 -16.54
CA LYS A 225 -14.17 -6.93 -15.56
C LYS A 225 -12.82 -7.43 -15.05
N ALA A 226 -11.85 -7.62 -15.95
CA ALA A 226 -10.48 -8.00 -15.60
C ALA A 226 -9.83 -6.92 -14.72
N LEU A 227 -9.91 -5.64 -15.13
CA LEU A 227 -9.35 -4.50 -14.40
C LEU A 227 -9.93 -4.40 -12.99
N THR A 228 -11.25 -4.54 -12.86
CA THR A 228 -11.95 -4.54 -11.58
C THR A 228 -11.45 -5.65 -10.67
N SER A 229 -11.20 -6.84 -11.22
CA SER A 229 -10.79 -8.01 -10.45
C SER A 229 -9.35 -7.88 -9.96
N VAL A 230 -8.44 -7.44 -10.83
CA VAL A 230 -7.04 -7.18 -10.44
C VAL A 230 -6.93 -6.00 -9.46
N SER A 231 -7.71 -4.94 -9.65
CA SER A 231 -7.72 -3.80 -8.72
C SER A 231 -8.15 -4.23 -7.32
N LYS A 232 -9.18 -5.08 -7.20
CA LYS A 232 -9.59 -5.66 -5.91
C LYS A 232 -8.46 -6.45 -5.23
N ILE A 233 -7.63 -7.16 -5.99
CA ILE A 233 -6.49 -7.90 -5.42
C ILE A 233 -5.46 -6.91 -4.86
N ILE A 234 -5.14 -5.86 -5.61
CA ILE A 234 -4.20 -4.81 -5.16
C ILE A 234 -4.73 -4.12 -3.90
N ASP A 235 -6.03 -3.78 -3.87
CA ASP A 235 -6.67 -3.19 -2.69
C ASP A 235 -6.59 -4.14 -1.48
N CYS A 236 -6.74 -5.46 -1.71
CA CYS A 236 -6.56 -6.47 -0.67
C CYS A 236 -5.11 -6.55 -0.19
N CYS A 237 -4.12 -6.54 -1.09
CA CYS A 237 -2.70 -6.47 -0.72
C CYS A 237 -2.43 -5.27 0.18
N ASN A 238 -2.85 -4.08 -0.24
CA ASN A 238 -2.61 -2.83 0.50
C ASN A 238 -3.26 -2.87 1.88
N ARG A 239 -4.53 -3.29 1.95
CA ARG A 239 -5.25 -3.42 3.21
C ARG A 239 -4.58 -4.42 4.15
N ASP A 240 -4.15 -5.57 3.65
CA ASP A 240 -3.59 -6.63 4.47
C ASP A 240 -2.17 -6.28 4.96
N VAL A 241 -1.36 -5.61 4.12
CA VAL A 241 -0.09 -4.99 4.54
C VAL A 241 -0.34 -3.94 5.62
N GLY A 242 -1.34 -3.08 5.44
CA GLY A 242 -1.74 -2.07 6.43
C GLY A 242 -2.13 -2.71 7.77
N LYS A 243 -2.96 -3.77 7.76
CA LYS A 243 -3.33 -4.53 8.96
C LYS A 243 -2.13 -5.15 9.66
N MET A 244 -1.17 -5.69 8.91
CA MET A 244 0.06 -6.23 9.50
C MET A 244 0.90 -5.14 10.16
N ARG A 245 1.04 -3.97 9.52
CA ARG A 245 1.74 -2.83 10.11
C ARG A 245 1.06 -2.34 11.40
N GLN A 246 -0.26 -2.25 11.40
CA GLN A 246 -1.04 -1.90 12.59
C GLN A 246 -0.83 -2.94 13.71
N MET A 247 -0.87 -4.24 13.38
CA MET A 247 -0.61 -5.31 14.34
C MET A 247 0.80 -5.24 14.94
N GLU A 248 1.84 -5.00 14.12
CA GLU A 248 3.20 -4.77 14.62
C GLU A 248 3.26 -3.57 15.57
N GLU A 249 2.59 -2.46 15.23
CA GLU A 249 2.53 -1.28 16.11
C GLU A 249 1.87 -1.60 17.46
N LEU A 250 0.77 -2.36 17.45
CA LEU A 250 0.11 -2.79 18.69
C LEU A 250 1.01 -3.70 19.54
N ILE A 251 1.77 -4.60 18.91
CA ILE A 251 2.72 -5.48 19.62
C ILE A 251 3.80 -4.64 20.29
N GLU A 252 4.38 -3.67 19.59
CA GLU A 252 5.40 -2.80 20.16
C GLU A 252 4.83 -1.95 21.30
N ILE A 253 3.66 -1.33 21.12
CA ILE A 253 3.00 -0.57 22.18
C ILE A 253 2.71 -1.47 23.39
N SER A 254 2.21 -2.68 23.17
CA SER A 254 1.92 -3.63 24.25
C SER A 254 3.16 -4.02 25.06
N LYS A 255 4.37 -4.03 24.46
CA LYS A 255 5.63 -4.28 25.19
C LYS A 255 6.04 -3.09 26.05
N MET A 256 5.68 -1.88 25.64
CA MET A 256 6.04 -0.65 26.35
C MET A 256 5.06 -0.29 27.48
N LEU A 257 3.85 -0.86 27.48
CA LEU A 257 2.79 -0.57 28.45
C LEU A 257 2.88 -1.46 29.69
N GLU A 258 2.84 -0.84 30.87
CA GLU A 258 2.74 -1.51 32.17
C GLU A 258 1.41 -1.16 32.85
N PHE A 259 0.68 -2.20 33.30
CA PHE A 259 -0.55 -2.05 34.09
C PHE A 259 -0.23 -2.37 35.55
N ASP A 260 -0.17 -1.33 36.40
CA ASP A 260 0.22 -1.48 37.81
C ASP A 260 -0.97 -1.92 38.70
N LYS A 261 -2.07 -1.15 38.70
CA LYS A 261 -3.08 -1.21 39.77
C LYS A 261 -4.47 -1.70 39.35
N PHE A 262 -4.68 -2.06 38.10
CA PHE A 262 -6.00 -2.47 37.59
C PHE A 262 -5.89 -3.48 36.45
N ARG A 263 -7.02 -4.13 36.14
CA ARG A 263 -7.12 -5.20 35.14
C ARG A 263 -6.56 -4.71 33.81
N ALA A 264 -5.54 -5.41 33.30
CA ALA A 264 -4.97 -5.13 32.00
C ALA A 264 -6.02 -5.35 30.90
N ILE A 265 -6.06 -4.43 29.94
CA ILE A 265 -6.83 -4.61 28.71
C ILE A 265 -5.91 -5.28 27.68
N PRO A 266 -6.39 -6.30 26.94
CA PRO A 266 -5.65 -6.83 25.82
C PRO A 266 -5.47 -5.73 24.77
N ILE A 267 -4.23 -5.24 24.59
CA ILE A 267 -3.91 -4.21 23.59
C ILE A 267 -3.93 -4.79 22.18
N ILE A 268 -3.43 -6.02 22.04
CA ILE A 268 -3.36 -6.73 20.76
C ILE A 268 -4.75 -7.27 20.44
N SER A 269 -5.33 -6.79 19.34
CA SER A 269 -6.64 -7.21 18.82
C SER A 269 -6.68 -7.05 17.30
N GLU A 270 -7.42 -7.90 16.59
CA GLU A 270 -7.55 -7.85 15.13
C GLU A 270 -8.29 -6.60 14.62
N THR A 271 -9.15 -6.00 15.46
CA THR A 271 -9.98 -4.85 15.09
C THR A 271 -9.47 -3.52 15.64
N ARG A 272 -8.42 -3.56 16.47
CA ARG A 272 -7.85 -2.37 17.09
C ARG A 272 -6.76 -1.79 16.20
N PHE A 273 -6.69 -0.47 16.12
CA PHE A 273 -5.55 0.23 15.55
C PHE A 273 -5.33 1.54 16.31
N LEU A 274 -4.08 2.01 16.34
CA LEU A 274 -3.75 3.30 16.92
C LEU A 274 -4.21 4.41 15.97
N GLU A 275 -4.96 5.38 16.49
CA GLU A 275 -5.35 6.57 15.74
C GLU A 275 -4.42 7.75 16.03
N LYS A 276 -4.07 7.98 17.30
CA LYS A 276 -3.18 9.06 17.70
C LYS A 276 -2.43 8.73 18.98
N LYS A 277 -1.20 9.23 19.11
CA LYS A 277 -0.42 9.20 20.36
C LYS A 277 0.37 10.48 20.52
N GLY A 278 0.61 10.91 21.76
CA GLY A 278 1.33 12.16 21.99
C GLY A 278 1.52 12.50 23.46
N GLU A 279 2.52 13.34 23.72
CA GLU A 279 2.79 13.91 25.04
C GLU A 279 2.00 15.21 25.22
N LEU A 280 1.23 15.28 26.29
CA LEU A 280 0.46 16.45 26.70
C LEU A 280 0.82 16.84 28.14
N GLN A 281 0.41 18.02 28.58
CA GLN A 281 0.56 18.45 29.96
C GLN A 281 -0.79 18.52 30.67
N GLU A 282 -0.98 17.71 31.70
CA GLU A 282 -2.17 17.74 32.55
C GLU A 282 -2.03 18.83 33.61
N MET A 283 -3.02 19.73 33.67
CA MET A 283 -3.08 20.80 34.66
C MET A 283 -3.84 20.33 35.91
N SER A 284 -3.15 20.29 37.04
CA SER A 284 -3.74 20.02 38.35
C SER A 284 -4.12 21.33 39.05
N LYS A 285 -5.35 21.38 39.59
CA LYS A 285 -5.82 22.48 40.46
C LYS A 285 -5.26 22.26 41.87
N SER A 286 -4.30 23.09 42.29
CA SER A 286 -3.77 23.04 43.66
C SER A 286 -4.81 23.52 44.66
N LYS A 287 -5.16 22.70 45.66
CA LYS A 287 -6.14 23.01 46.72
C LYS A 287 -5.56 23.82 47.89
N THR A 288 -4.48 24.57 47.69
CA THR A 288 -3.84 25.35 48.77
C THR A 288 -4.16 26.83 48.63
N PHE A 289 -4.85 27.38 49.63
CA PHE A 289 -5.48 28.71 49.70
C PHE A 289 -4.56 29.95 49.60
N VAL A 290 -3.33 29.86 49.08
CA VAL A 290 -2.39 31.00 49.14
C VAL A 290 -1.66 31.34 47.84
N ASN A 291 -1.72 30.54 46.77
CA ASN A 291 -1.27 30.99 45.44
C ASN A 291 -1.78 30.04 44.34
N MET A 292 -2.72 30.51 43.52
CA MET A 292 -3.36 29.78 42.41
C MET A 292 -2.43 29.63 41.19
N ARG A 293 -1.27 28.97 41.33
CA ARG A 293 -0.46 28.58 40.16
C ARG A 293 -0.85 27.17 39.70
N ALA A 294 -1.23 27.06 38.43
CA ALA A 294 -1.40 25.80 37.73
C ALA A 294 -0.13 24.96 37.82
N LYS A 295 -0.25 23.70 38.26
CA LYS A 295 0.85 22.74 38.16
C LYS A 295 0.59 21.81 36.98
N PHE A 296 1.53 21.81 36.04
CA PHE A 296 1.52 20.95 34.87
C PHE A 296 2.32 19.68 35.13
N SER A 297 1.72 18.53 34.87
CA SER A 297 2.39 17.22 34.89
C SER A 297 2.35 16.59 33.51
N PRO A 298 3.48 16.05 33.01
CA PRO A 298 3.50 15.40 31.71
C PRO A 298 2.65 14.12 31.75
N VAL A 299 1.82 13.95 30.74
CA VAL A 299 1.01 12.75 30.48
C VAL A 299 1.19 12.35 29.03
N TYR A 300 1.08 11.05 28.75
CA TYR A 300 1.19 10.53 27.40
C TYR A 300 -0.07 9.73 27.07
N LEU A 301 -0.74 10.11 25.98
CA LEU A 301 -2.01 9.52 25.58
C LEU A 301 -1.77 8.54 24.43
N PHE A 302 -2.44 7.39 24.50
CA PHE A 302 -2.60 6.48 23.36
C PHE A 302 -4.08 6.39 23.05
N LEU A 303 -4.46 6.91 21.89
CA LEU A 303 -5.83 6.86 21.37
C LEU A 303 -5.91 5.79 20.29
N PHE A 304 -6.66 4.73 20.59
CA PHE A 304 -7.06 3.71 19.64
C PHE A 304 -8.45 4.04 19.08
N ASN A 305 -8.84 3.33 18.04
CA ASN A 305 -10.18 3.43 17.46
C ASN A 305 -11.32 3.06 18.42
N ASP A 306 -11.04 2.30 19.48
CA ASP A 306 -12.03 1.84 20.46
C ASP A 306 -11.74 2.27 21.91
N HIS A 307 -10.49 2.61 22.26
CA HIS A 307 -10.08 2.94 23.64
C HIS A 307 -9.14 4.14 23.69
N LEU A 308 -9.20 4.88 24.79
CA LEU A 308 -8.21 5.87 25.17
C LEU A 308 -7.44 5.38 26.41
N LEU A 309 -6.12 5.42 26.35
CA LEU A 309 -5.23 5.19 27.49
C LEU A 309 -4.52 6.49 27.89
N ILE A 310 -4.53 6.78 29.19
CA ILE A 310 -3.75 7.87 29.79
C ILE A 310 -2.61 7.25 30.56
N THR A 311 -1.39 7.64 30.22
CA THR A 311 -0.17 7.02 30.75
C THR A 311 0.82 8.06 31.27
N ILE A 312 1.72 7.61 32.13
CA ILE A 312 2.90 8.39 32.55
C ILE A 312 4.14 7.68 32.03
N LYS A 313 4.99 8.41 31.33
CA LYS A 313 6.26 7.90 30.81
C LYS A 313 7.26 7.72 31.97
N LYS A 314 7.79 6.50 32.14
CA LYS A 314 8.81 6.13 33.14
C LYS A 314 10.10 5.63 32.47
N GLY A 315 10.93 6.56 31.99
CA GLY A 315 12.16 6.25 31.25
C GLY A 315 11.97 6.40 29.74
N SER A 316 12.84 5.79 28.92
CA SER A 316 12.76 5.91 27.45
C SER A 316 11.55 5.17 26.87
N ASP A 317 11.32 3.92 27.28
CA ASP A 317 10.43 2.97 26.58
C ASP A 317 9.42 2.28 27.51
N ARG A 318 9.06 2.93 28.63
CA ARG A 318 8.05 2.39 29.56
C ARG A 318 6.98 3.42 29.85
N TYR A 319 5.73 3.00 29.72
CA TYR A 319 4.54 3.81 29.96
C TYR A 319 3.66 3.10 30.97
N VAL A 320 3.44 3.73 32.11
CA VAL A 320 2.56 3.19 33.14
C VAL A 320 1.16 3.72 32.90
N VAL A 321 0.20 2.82 32.68
CA VAL A 321 -1.20 3.20 32.46
C VAL A 321 -1.80 3.67 33.78
N MET A 322 -2.33 4.89 33.78
CA MET A 322 -2.96 5.51 34.95
C MET A 322 -4.48 5.44 34.89
N ASP A 323 -5.04 5.57 33.69
CA ASP A 323 -6.47 5.55 33.46
C ASP A 323 -6.78 5.10 32.03
N HIS A 324 -7.98 4.59 31.82
CA HIS A 324 -8.47 4.24 30.49
C HIS A 324 -9.98 4.30 30.42
N THR A 325 -10.48 4.46 29.20
CA THR A 325 -11.92 4.45 28.91
C THR A 325 -12.17 4.03 27.46
N HIS A 326 -13.40 3.61 27.16
CA HIS A 326 -13.83 3.37 25.79
C HIS A 326 -13.97 4.70 25.05
N ARG A 327 -13.55 4.77 23.78
CA ARG A 327 -13.50 6.00 22.98
C ARG A 327 -14.85 6.72 22.92
N SER A 328 -15.95 5.98 22.81
CA SER A 328 -17.31 6.57 22.72
C SER A 328 -17.74 7.31 23.99
N LEU A 329 -17.00 7.16 25.09
CA LEU A 329 -17.27 7.80 26.38
C LEU A 329 -16.31 8.96 26.65
N VAL A 330 -15.57 9.40 25.62
CA VAL A 330 -14.65 10.54 25.69
C VAL A 330 -15.24 11.71 24.92
N GLN A 331 -15.22 12.88 25.54
CA GLN A 331 -15.52 14.16 24.91
C GLN A 331 -14.33 15.09 25.08
N ALA A 332 -14.03 15.89 24.06
CA ALA A 332 -13.00 16.90 24.11
C ALA A 332 -13.59 18.25 23.69
N GLN A 333 -13.33 19.29 24.46
CA GLN A 333 -13.82 20.65 24.20
C GLN A 333 -12.67 21.64 24.33
N PRO A 334 -12.55 22.62 23.42
CA PRO A 334 -11.56 23.69 23.59
C PRO A 334 -11.83 24.43 24.91
N LEU A 335 -10.78 24.88 25.57
CA LEU A 335 -10.93 25.72 26.75
C LEU A 335 -10.98 27.19 26.29
N ASP A 336 -12.03 27.91 26.67
CA ASP A 336 -12.07 29.36 26.45
C ASP A 336 -10.91 30.05 27.20
N GLU A 337 -10.32 31.06 26.56
CA GLU A 337 -9.07 31.75 26.91
C GLU A 337 -9.05 32.40 28.32
N CYS A 338 -10.14 32.29 29.09
CA CYS A 338 -10.31 32.91 30.41
C CYS A 338 -10.72 31.87 31.48
N PHE A 339 -9.82 30.99 31.89
CA PHE A 339 -10.05 30.11 33.05
C PHE A 339 -9.28 30.58 34.28
N GLY A 340 -9.99 31.15 35.27
CA GLY A 340 -9.41 31.57 36.55
C GLY A 340 -8.51 32.82 36.48
N GLY A 341 -8.70 33.70 35.48
CA GLY A 341 -7.98 34.98 35.35
C GLY A 341 -6.61 34.89 34.69
N ALA A 342 -6.21 33.73 34.18
CA ALA A 342 -5.00 33.54 33.38
C ALA A 342 -5.33 32.91 32.03
N THR A 343 -4.72 33.43 30.97
CA THR A 343 -4.86 32.90 29.61
C THR A 343 -3.92 31.72 29.43
N TYR A 344 -4.47 30.55 29.16
CA TYR A 344 -3.72 29.34 28.85
C TYR A 344 -3.94 28.96 27.39
N GLU A 345 -2.95 29.24 26.55
CA GLU A 345 -2.98 28.87 25.14
C GLU A 345 -2.85 27.34 24.96
N ASN A 346 -3.46 26.84 23.89
CA ASN A 346 -3.41 25.43 23.45
C ASN A 346 -3.98 24.45 24.47
N CYS A 347 -4.96 24.88 25.27
CA CYS A 347 -5.61 24.06 26.29
C CYS A 347 -6.98 23.56 25.83
N PHE A 348 -7.29 22.33 26.20
CA PHE A 348 -8.59 21.72 25.99
C PHE A 348 -8.97 20.85 27.18
N ASN A 349 -10.27 20.69 27.38
CA ASN A 349 -10.81 19.84 28.42
C ASN A 349 -11.14 18.47 27.84
N LEU A 350 -10.63 17.43 28.48
CA LEU A 350 -10.92 16.03 28.15
C LEU A 350 -11.83 15.44 29.24
N ILE A 351 -13.05 15.11 28.86
CA ILE A 351 -14.08 14.55 29.74
C ILE A 351 -14.22 13.07 29.43
N MET A 352 -13.89 12.23 30.40
CA MET A 352 -14.21 10.80 30.37
C MET A 352 -15.50 10.58 31.15
N LEU A 353 -16.59 10.30 30.46
CA LEU A 353 -17.92 10.11 31.06
C LEU A 353 -17.92 8.96 32.06
N GLU A 354 -17.23 7.88 31.70
CA GLU A 354 -17.04 6.71 32.54
C GLU A 354 -15.63 6.14 32.30
N ASN A 355 -14.78 6.18 33.31
CA ASN A 355 -13.48 5.54 33.25
C ASN A 355 -13.54 4.07 33.68
N HIS A 356 -12.40 3.38 33.72
CA HIS A 356 -12.29 1.98 34.15
C HIS A 356 -12.84 1.66 35.56
N GLN A 357 -13.11 2.68 36.39
CA GLN A 357 -13.69 2.55 37.74
C GLN A 357 -15.17 2.94 37.79
N GLY A 358 -15.80 3.21 36.64
CA GLY A 358 -17.17 3.70 36.59
C GLY A 358 -17.32 5.18 36.97
N ARG A 359 -16.22 5.96 36.98
CA ARG A 359 -16.22 7.35 37.44
C ARG A 359 -16.10 8.33 36.29
N THR A 360 -16.86 9.41 36.37
CA THR A 360 -16.66 10.58 35.49
C THR A 360 -15.40 11.32 35.92
N MET A 361 -14.53 11.62 34.96
CA MET A 361 -13.26 12.29 35.18
C MET A 361 -13.08 13.40 34.16
N GLU A 362 -12.72 14.58 34.65
CA GLU A 362 -12.41 15.76 33.84
C GLU A 362 -10.91 16.04 33.95
N ARG A 363 -10.23 16.22 32.82
CA ARG A 363 -8.79 16.48 32.76
C ARG A 363 -8.51 17.67 31.85
N LEU A 364 -7.89 18.70 32.42
CA LEU A 364 -7.45 19.86 31.67
C LEU A 364 -6.08 19.57 31.06
N LEU A 365 -6.01 19.53 29.74
CA LEU A 365 -4.81 19.18 28.98
C LEU A 365 -4.30 20.38 28.20
N LYS A 366 -2.98 20.51 28.11
CA LYS A 366 -2.29 21.49 27.27
C LYS A 366 -1.46 20.76 26.22
N ALA A 367 -1.69 21.10 24.95
CA ALA A 367 -0.91 20.60 23.82
C ALA A 367 0.35 21.45 23.57
N PRO A 368 1.41 20.88 22.98
CA PRO A 368 2.63 21.62 22.64
C PRO A 368 2.38 22.74 21.62
N THR A 369 1.48 22.52 20.65
CA THR A 369 1.14 23.48 19.60
C THR A 369 -0.38 23.61 19.43
N LYS A 370 -0.83 24.70 18.81
CA LYS A 370 -2.24 24.92 18.46
C LYS A 370 -2.73 23.86 17.46
N SER A 371 -1.93 23.53 16.45
CA SER A 371 -2.19 22.42 15.53
C SER A 371 -2.35 21.08 16.23
N ASP A 372 -1.50 20.72 17.21
CA ASP A 372 -1.65 19.46 17.94
C ASP A 372 -2.94 19.45 18.77
N MET A 373 -3.28 20.58 19.42
CA MET A 373 -4.58 20.73 20.09
C MET A 373 -5.74 20.50 19.13
N GLN A 374 -5.74 21.13 17.95
CA GLN A 374 -6.80 20.97 16.96
C GLN A 374 -6.92 19.53 16.45
N ARG A 375 -5.80 18.83 16.24
CA ARG A 375 -5.81 17.41 15.85
C ARG A 375 -6.34 16.51 16.97
N TRP A 376 -6.00 16.78 18.23
CA TRP A 376 -6.58 16.07 19.37
C TRP A 376 -8.08 16.30 19.49
N LEU A 377 -8.56 17.53 19.30
CA LEU A 377 -9.99 17.84 19.29
C LEU A 377 -10.72 17.15 18.13
N ALA A 378 -10.16 17.18 16.92
CA ALA A 378 -10.72 16.52 15.74
C ALA A 378 -10.74 14.99 15.85
N ALA A 379 -9.91 14.42 16.72
CA ALA A 379 -9.90 12.98 16.99
C ALA A 379 -11.07 12.51 17.87
N PHE A 380 -11.85 13.41 18.49
CA PHE A 380 -13.04 13.04 19.26
C PHE A 380 -14.30 13.61 18.59
N PRO A 381 -15.48 13.00 18.81
CA PRO A 381 -16.72 13.54 18.27
C PRO A 381 -17.03 14.92 18.87
N SER A 382 -17.10 15.96 18.04
CA SER A 382 -17.55 17.29 18.47
C SER A 382 -19.05 17.28 18.79
N THR A 383 -19.42 17.70 20.00
CA THR A 383 -20.83 17.94 20.37
C THR A 383 -21.36 19.28 19.86
N THR A 384 -20.49 20.15 19.34
CA THR A 384 -20.84 21.44 18.74
C THR A 384 -20.87 21.33 17.22
N LYS A 385 -21.98 20.83 16.67
CA LYS A 385 -22.38 21.08 15.28
C LYS A 385 -23.27 22.33 15.18
N GLU A 386 -22.89 23.38 15.89
CA GLU A 386 -23.52 24.70 15.76
C GLU A 386 -22.39 25.72 15.55
N ASP A 387 -22.36 26.28 14.35
CA ASP A 387 -21.76 27.55 13.96
C ASP A 387 -20.33 27.85 14.44
N VAL A 388 -19.33 27.23 13.79
CA VAL A 388 -18.02 27.86 13.64
C VAL A 388 -17.84 28.21 12.17
N ASP A 389 -18.30 29.41 11.82
CA ASP A 389 -17.94 30.13 10.60
C ASP A 389 -16.42 30.35 10.57
N GLU A 390 -15.66 29.33 10.14
CA GLU A 390 -14.25 29.44 9.68
C GLU A 390 -13.69 28.12 9.11
N GLU A 391 -14.43 27.00 9.19
CA GLU A 391 -14.05 25.75 8.53
C GLU A 391 -14.73 25.60 7.17
N VAL A 392 -14.01 25.84 6.08
CA VAL A 392 -14.49 25.52 4.73
C VAL A 392 -14.48 24.01 4.57
N ILE A 393 -15.59 23.36 4.90
CA ILE A 393 -15.86 21.96 4.58
C ILE A 393 -16.35 21.93 3.13
N TYR A 394 -15.53 21.43 2.21
CA TYR A 394 -15.95 21.24 0.81
C TYR A 394 -16.89 20.03 0.74
N GLU A 395 -18.20 20.24 0.86
CA GLU A 395 -19.20 19.15 0.80
C GLU A 395 -19.45 18.65 -0.64
N ASP A 396 -19.07 19.42 -1.68
CA ASP A 396 -19.23 19.03 -3.08
C ASP A 396 -17.94 18.48 -3.71
N TRP A 397 -17.96 17.19 -4.09
CA TRP A 397 -16.85 16.46 -4.73
C TRP A 397 -16.37 17.07 -6.06
N ALA A 398 -17.13 18.00 -6.63
CA ALA A 398 -16.82 18.65 -7.91
C ALA A 398 -15.88 19.87 -7.77
N ASP A 399 -15.81 20.51 -6.59
CA ASP A 399 -15.06 21.76 -6.39
C ASP A 399 -13.97 21.72 -5.31
N CYS A 400 -13.75 20.55 -4.70
CA CYS A 400 -12.65 20.32 -3.76
C CYS A 400 -11.27 20.71 -4.37
N PRO A 401 -10.46 21.54 -3.67
CA PRO A 401 -9.11 21.89 -4.11
C PRO A 401 -8.24 20.64 -4.27
N GLN A 402 -7.48 20.59 -5.36
CA GLN A 402 -6.55 19.49 -5.61
C GLN A 402 -5.13 19.96 -5.40
N VAL A 403 -4.33 19.15 -4.72
CA VAL A 403 -2.91 19.40 -4.54
C VAL A 403 -2.11 18.24 -5.13
N GLN A 404 -0.96 18.55 -5.70
CA GLN A 404 0.01 17.57 -6.19
C GLN A 404 1.20 17.53 -5.24
N CYS A 405 1.58 16.34 -4.79
CA CYS A 405 2.80 16.14 -4.04
C CYS A 405 4.02 16.42 -4.94
N VAL A 406 4.90 17.29 -4.46
CA VAL A 406 6.16 17.63 -5.15
C VAL A 406 7.37 17.07 -4.43
N GLU A 407 7.28 16.88 -3.12
CA GLU A 407 8.34 16.32 -2.29
C GLU A 407 7.77 15.18 -1.45
N GLN A 408 8.46 14.04 -1.45
CA GLN A 408 8.04 12.85 -0.73
C GLN A 408 7.85 13.17 0.76
N TYR A 409 6.74 12.71 1.32
CA TYR A 409 6.44 12.84 2.73
C TYR A 409 6.15 11.48 3.35
N ILE A 410 6.86 11.16 4.43
CA ILE A 410 6.66 9.93 5.20
C ILE A 410 5.97 10.29 6.51
N ALA A 411 4.77 9.75 6.70
CA ALA A 411 3.95 9.93 7.88
C ALA A 411 4.72 9.54 9.15
N GLN A 412 4.79 10.47 10.10
CA GLN A 412 5.42 10.31 11.41
C GLN A 412 4.42 9.88 12.48
N GLN A 413 3.17 10.32 12.35
CA GLN A 413 2.05 9.94 13.21
C GLN A 413 1.02 9.09 12.46
N ALA A 414 0.15 8.39 13.20
CA ALA A 414 -0.84 7.48 12.64
C ALA A 414 -2.00 8.20 11.93
N ASP A 415 -2.25 9.46 12.28
CA ASP A 415 -3.22 10.35 11.65
C ASP A 415 -2.69 10.98 10.33
N GLU A 416 -1.43 10.76 9.99
CA GLU A 416 -0.75 11.37 8.85
C GLU A 416 -0.76 10.48 7.58
N LEU A 417 -0.83 11.11 6.41
CA LEU A 417 -0.89 10.47 5.10
C LEU A 417 0.50 10.51 4.44
N ASN A 418 1.05 9.35 4.08
CA ASN A 418 2.27 9.30 3.25
C ASN A 418 2.01 9.95 1.88
N LEU A 419 3.00 10.54 1.23
CA LEU A 419 2.87 11.09 -0.11
C LEU A 419 4.11 10.80 -0.94
N GLU A 420 3.90 10.33 -2.17
CA GLU A 420 4.95 10.19 -3.18
C GLU A 420 4.89 11.32 -4.21
N PRO A 421 6.03 11.73 -4.80
CA PRO A 421 6.03 12.76 -5.84
C PRO A 421 5.06 12.39 -6.98
N THR A 422 4.30 13.38 -7.47
CA THR A 422 3.24 13.27 -8.48
C THR A 422 1.88 12.73 -8.01
N GLU A 423 1.76 12.27 -6.76
CA GLU A 423 0.44 11.89 -6.22
C GLU A 423 -0.47 13.11 -6.07
N ILE A 424 -1.76 12.92 -6.35
CA ILE A 424 -2.78 13.98 -6.29
C ILE A 424 -3.75 13.69 -5.15
N VAL A 425 -4.03 14.72 -4.34
CA VAL A 425 -4.89 14.64 -3.16
C VAL A 425 -6.00 15.68 -3.24
N ASN A 426 -7.22 15.26 -2.93
CA ASN A 426 -8.37 16.14 -2.73
C ASN A 426 -8.33 16.68 -1.30
N VAL A 427 -8.25 18.00 -1.12
CA VAL A 427 -8.17 18.64 0.20
C VAL A 427 -9.57 18.80 0.81
N ILE A 428 -9.79 18.19 1.97
CA ILE A 428 -11.03 18.31 2.75
C ILE A 428 -10.95 19.52 3.68
N ARG A 429 -9.82 19.70 4.38
CA ARG A 429 -9.65 20.71 5.43
C ARG A 429 -8.24 21.31 5.40
N LYS A 430 -8.11 22.59 5.74
CA LYS A 430 -6.82 23.30 5.90
C LYS A 430 -6.73 23.89 7.31
N THR A 431 -5.57 23.84 7.97
CA THR A 431 -5.34 24.55 9.24
C THR A 431 -4.77 25.96 8.98
N ASN A 432 -5.20 26.96 9.75
CA ASN A 432 -4.86 28.38 9.55
C ASN A 432 -3.48 28.81 10.14
N GLU A 433 -2.44 27.97 10.06
CA GLU A 433 -1.10 28.25 10.60
C GLU A 433 -0.07 28.60 9.51
N ALA A 434 1.01 29.31 9.86
CA ALA A 434 2.09 29.71 8.93
C ALA A 434 2.90 28.53 8.35
N LEU A 435 2.84 27.36 9.00
CA LEU A 435 3.24 26.05 8.47
C LEU A 435 1.98 25.18 8.51
N GLY A 436 1.20 25.21 7.43
CA GLY A 436 -0.13 24.63 7.39
C GLY A 436 -0.12 23.11 7.30
N TRP A 437 -1.15 22.47 7.85
CA TRP A 437 -1.45 21.06 7.61
C TRP A 437 -2.80 20.94 6.94
N TYR A 438 -2.86 20.07 5.94
CA TYR A 438 -4.06 19.78 5.17
C TYR A 438 -4.54 18.37 5.51
N GLU A 439 -5.85 18.21 5.63
CA GLU A 439 -6.51 16.91 5.67
C GLU A 439 -7.08 16.65 4.28
N GLY A 440 -6.86 15.46 3.72
CA GLY A 440 -7.34 15.17 2.39
C GLY A 440 -7.44 13.68 2.08
N VAL A 441 -7.97 13.39 0.89
CA VAL A 441 -8.16 12.03 0.35
C VAL A 441 -7.33 11.87 -0.92
N ARG A 442 -6.43 10.90 -0.94
CA ARG A 442 -5.60 10.60 -2.11
C ARG A 442 -6.44 10.06 -3.26
N LEU A 443 -6.25 10.59 -4.48
CA LEU A 443 -7.05 10.21 -5.65
C LEU A 443 -6.78 8.77 -6.12
N SER A 444 -5.56 8.26 -5.92
CA SER A 444 -5.12 6.96 -6.44
C SER A 444 -5.78 5.77 -5.75
N ASP A 445 -5.97 5.84 -4.43
CA ASP A 445 -6.46 4.73 -3.60
C ASP A 445 -7.59 5.11 -2.62
N GLY A 446 -7.90 6.40 -2.45
CA GLY A 446 -8.93 6.88 -1.54
C GLY A 446 -8.52 6.94 -0.07
N GLN A 447 -7.24 6.80 0.27
CA GLN A 447 -6.79 6.94 1.67
C GLN A 447 -6.93 8.38 2.17
N LYS A 448 -7.41 8.53 3.40
CA LYS A 448 -7.61 9.82 4.08
C LYS A 448 -6.54 10.00 5.18
N GLY A 449 -6.00 11.21 5.31
CA GLY A 449 -5.13 11.57 6.44
C GLY A 449 -4.59 13.00 6.33
N TRP A 450 -3.76 13.38 7.30
CA TRP A 450 -3.14 14.71 7.40
C TRP A 450 -1.77 14.75 6.73
N PHE A 451 -1.43 15.85 6.06
CA PHE A 451 -0.12 16.06 5.44
C PHE A 451 0.27 17.53 5.48
N PRO A 452 1.57 17.85 5.52
CA PRO A 452 2.05 19.23 5.55
C PRO A 452 1.84 19.93 4.20
N ASP A 453 1.50 21.22 4.25
CA ASP A 453 1.33 22.07 3.08
C ASP A 453 2.65 22.26 2.30
N THR A 454 3.78 22.23 2.99
CA THR A 454 5.12 22.38 2.42
C THR A 454 5.47 21.35 1.35
N ASN A 455 4.87 20.16 1.41
CA ASN A 455 5.18 19.04 0.52
C ASN A 455 4.30 18.99 -0.74
N VAL A 456 3.36 19.92 -0.87
CA VAL A 456 2.34 19.89 -1.92
C VAL A 456 2.19 21.25 -2.61
N ILE A 457 1.80 21.23 -3.88
CA ILE A 457 1.47 22.44 -4.65
C ILE A 457 0.02 22.33 -5.14
N GLU A 458 -0.74 23.43 -5.02
CA GLU A 458 -2.13 23.49 -5.49
C GLU A 458 -2.21 23.43 -7.01
N ILE A 459 -3.06 22.56 -7.54
CA ILE A 459 -3.35 22.45 -8.97
C ILE A 459 -4.35 23.54 -9.33
N THR A 460 -3.84 24.68 -9.79
CA THR A 460 -4.66 25.85 -10.15
C THR A 460 -5.34 25.73 -11.52
N ASN A 461 -4.83 24.87 -12.40
CA ASN A 461 -5.36 24.72 -13.76
C ASN A 461 -6.66 23.90 -13.77
N GLU A 462 -7.79 24.57 -14.02
CA GLU A 462 -9.12 23.99 -14.05
C GLU A 462 -9.29 22.88 -15.12
N HIS A 463 -8.65 23.01 -16.29
CA HIS A 463 -8.71 21.98 -17.33
C HIS A 463 -8.02 20.69 -16.89
N VAL A 464 -6.91 20.79 -16.14
CA VAL A 464 -6.18 19.64 -15.59
C VAL A 464 -7.02 18.97 -14.49
N ARG A 465 -7.62 19.77 -13.59
CA ARG A 465 -8.56 19.26 -12.57
C ARG A 465 -9.71 18.49 -13.22
N ARG A 466 -10.40 19.10 -14.19
CA ARG A 466 -11.53 18.47 -14.92
C ARG A 466 -11.10 17.21 -15.68
N ARG A 467 -9.90 17.18 -16.27
CA ARG A 467 -9.37 16.00 -16.96
C ARG A 467 -9.11 14.85 -16.00
N ASN A 468 -8.46 15.10 -14.87
CA ASN A 468 -8.19 14.08 -13.85
C ASN A 468 -9.49 13.50 -13.28
N VAL A 469 -10.48 14.36 -13.03
CA VAL A 469 -11.82 13.96 -12.61
C VAL A 469 -12.51 13.13 -13.70
N LYS A 470 -12.48 13.55 -14.97
CA LYS A 470 -13.11 12.83 -16.09
C LYS A 470 -12.47 11.48 -16.36
N GLU A 471 -11.15 11.37 -16.31
CA GLU A 471 -10.43 10.10 -16.46
C GLU A 471 -10.75 9.15 -15.30
N ARG A 472 -10.72 9.63 -14.05
CA ARG A 472 -11.16 8.84 -12.89
C ARG A 472 -12.62 8.41 -13.01
N TYR A 473 -13.51 9.32 -13.43
CA TYR A 473 -14.93 9.04 -13.58
C TYR A 473 -15.20 8.00 -14.68
N ARG A 474 -14.49 8.06 -15.82
CA ARG A 474 -14.59 7.04 -16.87
C ARG A 474 -14.18 5.66 -16.36
N VAL A 475 -13.01 5.57 -15.71
CA VAL A 475 -12.52 4.29 -15.13
C VAL A 475 -13.46 3.78 -14.04
N SER A 476 -13.98 4.68 -13.20
CA SER A 476 -14.93 4.36 -12.13
C SER A 476 -16.29 3.90 -12.68
N GLN A 477 -16.86 4.59 -13.67
CA GLN A 477 -18.13 4.21 -14.30
C GLN A 477 -18.03 2.84 -14.99
N ALA A 478 -16.96 2.60 -15.76
CA ALA A 478 -16.73 1.31 -16.39
C ALA A 478 -16.65 0.18 -15.35
N THR A 479 -16.02 0.46 -14.19
CA THR A 479 -15.93 -0.47 -13.06
C THR A 479 -17.26 -0.63 -12.30
N MET A 480 -18.07 0.44 -12.19
CA MET A 480 -19.36 0.46 -11.48
C MET A 480 -20.47 -0.25 -12.26
N MET A 481 -20.55 -0.07 -13.58
CA MET A 481 -21.51 -0.79 -14.43
C MET A 481 -21.33 -2.31 -14.32
N VAL A 482 -20.09 -2.77 -14.16
CA VAL A 482 -19.77 -4.19 -13.91
C VAL A 482 -20.22 -4.65 -12.51
N LYS A 483 -20.22 -3.77 -11.51
CA LYS A 483 -20.73 -4.08 -10.16
C LYS A 483 -22.25 -4.16 -10.10
N CYS A 484 -22.97 -3.27 -10.80
CA CYS A 484 -24.43 -3.27 -10.87
C CYS A 484 -25.01 -4.38 -11.77
N GLY A 485 -24.23 -4.94 -12.70
CA GLY A 485 -24.65 -6.08 -13.54
C GLY A 485 -24.69 -7.44 -12.81
N LYS A 486 -24.48 -7.47 -11.49
CA LYS A 486 -24.74 -8.64 -10.63
C LYS A 486 -26.00 -8.36 -9.79
N ALA A 487 -27.15 -8.53 -10.41
CA ALA A 487 -28.44 -8.75 -9.73
C ALA A 487 -29.15 -9.90 -10.45
#